data_AF-A0A2V5ZQX0-F1
#
_entry.id   AF-A0A2V5ZQX0-F1
#
_cell.length_a   1.000
_cell.length_b   1.000
_cell.length_c   1.000
_cell.angle_alpha   90.00
_cell.angle_beta   90.00
_cell.angle_gamma   90.00
#
_symmetry.space_group_name_H-M   'P 1'
#
loop_
_entity.id
_entity.type
_entity.pdbx_description
1 polymer ?
#
loop_
_entity_poly.entity_id
_entity_poly.type
_entity_poly.pdbx_seq_one_letter_code
_entity_poly.pdbx_strand_id
1 'polypeptide(L)'
;MTSITAPLLETAVLVLGMVILMIEAFAAKIDKRILAFAAITGLAIVLFASFFVAPSPSPAYATGFWSFYTADRLAIFFKQFA
;
A
#
# COMPACT_ATOMS: atom_id res chain seq x y z
N MET A 1 -19.84 -0.60 -1.07
CA MET A 1 -18.71 -1.08 -0.25
C MET A 1 -17.45 -0.96 -1.09
N THR A 2 -16.42 -0.25 -0.64
CA THR A 2 -15.11 -0.22 -1.32
C THR A 2 -14.39 -1.54 -1.06
N SER A 3 -13.88 -2.19 -2.11
CA SER A 3 -13.17 -3.47 -2.03
C SER A 3 -11.66 -3.29 -2.27
N ILE A 4 -10.81 -3.96 -1.49
CA ILE A 4 -9.37 -4.05 -1.79
C ILE A 4 -9.20 -5.02 -2.96
N THR A 5 -8.67 -4.51 -4.06
CA THR A 5 -8.27 -5.32 -5.22
C THR A 5 -6.76 -5.54 -5.20
N ALA A 6 -6.33 -6.66 -5.75
CA ALA A 6 -4.94 -6.84 -6.16
C ALA A 6 -4.50 -5.72 -7.13
N PRO A 7 -3.29 -5.13 -7.01
CA PRO A 7 -2.35 -5.05 -5.88
C PRO A 7 -2.37 -3.64 -5.23
N LEU A 8 -3.49 -3.28 -4.60
CA LEU A 8 -3.75 -1.92 -4.15
C LEU A 8 -2.84 -1.46 -2.99
N LEU A 9 -2.55 -2.33 -2.01
CA LEU A 9 -1.68 -1.96 -0.88
C LEU A 9 -0.24 -1.71 -1.36
N GLU A 10 0.28 -2.59 -2.21
CA GLU A 10 1.63 -2.48 -2.74
C GLU A 10 1.78 -1.21 -3.58
N THR A 11 0.78 -0.90 -4.40
CA THR A 11 0.77 0.33 -5.19
C THR A 11 0.74 1.56 -4.28
N ALA A 12 -0.05 1.55 -3.20
CA ALA A 12 -0.11 2.65 -2.24
C ALA A 12 1.24 2.88 -1.53
N VAL A 13 1.89 1.80 -1.07
CA VAL A 13 3.21 1.88 -0.42
C VAL A 13 4.29 2.31 -1.42
N LEU A 14 4.25 1.80 -2.65
CA LEU A 14 5.17 2.21 -3.72
C LEU A 14 5.04 3.70 -4.04
N VAL A 15 3.82 4.19 -4.20
CA VAL A 15 3.55 5.61 -4.47
C VAL A 15 4.00 6.47 -3.29
N LEU A 16 3.72 6.06 -2.05
CA LEU A 16 4.21 6.75 -0.85
C LEU A 16 5.74 6.86 -0.86
N GLY A 17 6.44 5.74 -1.09
CA GLY A 17 7.89 5.71 -1.16
C GLY A 17 8.43 6.60 -2.28
N MET A 18 7.83 6.54 -3.47
CA MET A 18 8.20 7.42 -4.59
C MET A 18 8.02 8.89 -4.25
N VAL A 19 6.93 9.28 -3.61
CA VAL A 19 6.69 10.66 -3.18
C VAL A 19 7.74 11.11 -2.17
N ILE A 20 8.06 10.29 -1.16
CA ILE A 20 9.09 10.61 -0.17
C ILE A 20 10.46 10.78 -0.84
N LEU A 21 10.83 9.88 -1.77
CA LEU A 21 12.08 9.97 -2.52
C LEU A 21 12.14 11.20 -3.42
N MET A 22 11.03 11.55 -4.08
CA MET A 22 10.95 12.78 -4.87
C MET A 22 11.14 14.02 -4.00
N ILE A 23 10.51 14.06 -2.82
CA ILE A 23 10.69 15.17 -1.88
C ILE A 23 12.16 15.23 -1.42
N GLU A 24 12.77 14.11 -1.06
CA GLU A 24 14.19 14.07 -0.67
C GLU A 24 15.12 14.54 -1.80
N ALA A 25 14.84 14.13 -3.04
CA ALA A 25 15.69 14.41 -4.19
C ALA A 25 15.63 15.87 -4.65
N PHE A 26 14.45 16.51 -4.56
CA PHE A 26 14.21 17.83 -5.14
C PHE A 26 14.08 18.96 -4.12
N ALA A 27 13.78 18.68 -2.86
CA ALA A 27 13.65 19.73 -1.84
C ALA A 27 14.99 20.00 -1.14
N ALA A 28 15.51 21.22 -1.32
CA ALA A 28 16.75 21.62 -0.67
C ALA A 28 16.57 21.79 0.85
N LYS A 29 17.49 21.19 1.64
CA LYS A 29 17.62 21.36 3.10
C LYS A 29 16.46 20.82 3.95
N ILE A 30 15.84 19.71 3.57
CA ILE A 30 14.91 19.00 4.47
C ILE A 30 15.68 18.14 5.47
N ASP A 31 15.28 18.21 6.75
CA ASP A 31 15.76 17.29 7.77
C ASP A 31 15.22 15.87 7.50
N LYS A 32 16.13 14.90 7.38
CA LYS A 32 15.80 13.48 7.15
C LYS A 32 14.90 12.90 8.22
N ARG A 33 14.92 13.44 9.44
CA ARG A 33 13.98 13.03 10.51
C ARG A 33 12.54 13.34 10.14
N ILE A 34 12.30 14.50 9.52
CA ILE A 34 10.95 14.90 9.09
C ILE A 34 10.45 13.94 8.00
N LEU A 35 11.32 13.58 7.04
CA LEU A 35 10.99 12.58 6.02
C LEU A 35 10.71 11.19 6.62
N ALA A 36 11.51 10.77 7.60
CA ALA A 36 11.29 9.52 8.30
C ALA A 36 9.94 9.50 9.03
N PHE A 37 9.61 10.57 9.76
CA PHE A 37 8.31 10.68 10.42
C PHE A 37 7.16 10.71 9.41
N ALA A 38 7.28 11.45 8.30
CA ALA A 38 6.28 11.47 7.24
C ALA A 38 6.06 10.08 6.62
N ALA A 39 7.13 9.33 6.37
CA ALA A 39 7.04 7.97 5.85
C ALA A 39 6.38 7.02 6.87
N ILE A 40 6.78 7.07 8.14
CA ILE A 40 6.19 6.25 9.22
C ILE A 40 4.69 6.57 9.37
N THR A 41 4.33 7.84 9.41
CA THR A 41 2.92 8.27 9.50
C THR A 41 2.14 7.82 8.27
N GLY A 42 2.70 7.96 7.07
CA GLY A 42 2.09 7.47 5.83
C GLY A 42 1.83 5.97 5.86
N LEU A 43 2.81 5.17 6.28
CA LEU A 43 2.67 3.72 6.43
C LEU A 43 1.62 3.36 7.49
N ALA A 44 1.61 4.06 8.62
CA ALA A 44 0.60 3.86 9.67
C ALA A 44 -0.83 4.15 9.16
N ILE A 45 -1.00 5.19 8.34
CA ILE A 45 -2.29 5.51 7.71
C ILE A 45 -2.70 4.41 6.72
N VAL A 46 -1.80 3.94 5.86
CA VAL A 46 -2.07 2.85 4.90
C VAL A 46 -2.48 1.59 5.65
N LEU A 47 -1.74 1.23 6.69
CA LEU A 47 -2.03 0.08 7.55
C LEU A 47 -3.40 0.24 8.20
N PHE A 48 -3.67 1.36 8.87
CA PHE A 48 -4.95 1.58 9.55
C PHE A 48 -6.13 1.54 8.58
N ALA A 49 -6.02 2.24 7.44
CA ALA A 49 -7.05 2.27 6.41
C ALA A 49 -7.36 0.87 5.86
N SER A 50 -6.36 0.00 5.74
CA SER A 50 -6.55 -1.37 5.21
C SER A 50 -7.51 -2.23 6.05
N PHE A 51 -7.70 -1.94 7.34
CA PHE A 51 -8.66 -2.66 8.19
C PHE A 51 -10.13 -2.30 7.88
N PHE A 52 -10.39 -1.18 7.22
CA PHE A 52 -11.74 -0.68 6.94
C PHE A 52 -12.24 -1.00 5.52
N VAL A 53 -11.43 -1.69 4.71
CA VAL A 53 -11.78 -2.03 3.32
C VAL A 53 -11.89 -3.55 3.19
N ALA A 54 -13.01 -4.02 2.63
CA ALA A 54 -13.28 -5.46 2.53
C ALA A 54 -12.41 -6.11 1.43
N PRO A 55 -11.85 -7.32 1.65
CA PRO A 55 -11.24 -8.12 0.60
C PRO A 55 -12.21 -8.32 -0.57
N SER A 56 -11.76 -8.07 -1.81
CA SER A 56 -12.52 -8.49 -2.98
C SER A 56 -12.52 -10.03 -3.05
N PRO A 57 -13.66 -10.69 -3.26
CA PRO A 57 -13.69 -12.13 -3.46
C PRO A 57 -12.80 -12.49 -4.65
N SER A 58 -12.03 -13.57 -4.51
CA SER A 58 -11.20 -14.07 -5.60
C SER A 58 -12.12 -14.55 -6.74
N PRO A 59 -11.95 -14.03 -7.97
CA PRO A 59 -12.76 -14.48 -9.10
C PRO A 59 -12.52 -15.97 -9.37
N ALA A 60 -13.58 -16.71 -9.71
CA ALA A 60 -13.52 -18.15 -9.97
C ALA A 60 -12.57 -18.52 -11.13
N TYR A 61 -12.28 -17.56 -12.01
CA TYR A 61 -11.29 -17.67 -13.07
C TYR A 61 -10.40 -16.43 -13.04
N ALA A 62 -9.09 -16.65 -12.97
CA ALA A 62 -8.12 -15.58 -12.97
C ALA A 62 -8.01 -14.97 -14.38
N THR A 63 -8.49 -13.75 -14.56
CA THR A 63 -8.44 -13.02 -15.83
C THR A 63 -7.65 -11.71 -15.64
N GLY A 64 -6.88 -11.31 -16.66
CA GLY A 64 -6.08 -10.08 -16.63
C GLY A 64 -4.63 -10.24 -16.14
N PHE A 65 -3.90 -9.12 -16.10
CA PHE A 65 -2.46 -9.06 -15.79
C PHE A 65 -2.12 -9.57 -14.38
N TRP A 66 -3.04 -9.44 -13.42
CA TRP A 66 -2.83 -9.80 -12.00
C TRP A 66 -3.35 -11.21 -11.64
N SER A 67 -3.49 -12.09 -12.62
CA SER A 67 -4.03 -13.46 -12.42
C SER A 67 -3.21 -14.32 -11.46
N PHE A 68 -1.94 -13.97 -11.24
CA PHE A 68 -1.03 -14.63 -10.28
C PHE A 68 -1.22 -14.14 -8.84
N TYR A 69 -2.05 -13.13 -8.60
CA TYR A 69 -2.18 -12.45 -7.31
C TYR A 69 -3.54 -12.74 -6.68
N THR A 70 -3.54 -13.26 -5.46
CA THR A 70 -4.75 -13.43 -4.64
C THR A 70 -4.92 -12.31 -3.62
N ALA A 71 -6.15 -11.83 -3.47
CA ALA A 71 -6.57 -10.83 -2.50
C ALA A 71 -7.56 -11.40 -1.47
N ASP A 72 -7.45 -12.70 -1.17
CA ASP A 72 -8.20 -13.30 -0.08
C ASP A 72 -7.77 -12.76 1.29
N ARG A 73 -8.56 -13.08 2.32
CA ARG A 73 -8.37 -12.50 3.65
C ARG A 73 -7.05 -12.91 4.32
N LEU A 74 -6.54 -14.11 4.06
CA LEU A 74 -5.27 -14.57 4.58
C LEU A 74 -4.13 -13.81 3.89
N ALA A 75 -4.19 -13.67 2.56
CA ALA A 75 -3.20 -12.93 1.80
C ALA A 75 -3.14 -11.45 2.21
N ILE A 76 -4.29 -10.81 2.43
CA ILE A 76 -4.36 -9.41 2.91
C ILE A 76 -3.78 -9.29 4.32
N PHE A 77 -4.07 -10.23 5.22
CA PHE A 77 -3.50 -10.22 6.58
C PHE A 77 -1.98 -10.20 6.54
N PHE A 78 -1.33 -11.05 5.74
CA PHE A 78 0.13 -11.03 5.61
C PHE A 78 0.65 -9.72 5.00
N LYS A 79 -0.02 -9.15 4.00
CA LYS A 79 0.38 -7.86 3.38
C LYS A 79 0.28 -6.66 4.31
N GLN A 80 -0.51 -6.76 5.37
CA GLN A 80 -0.61 -5.71 6.38
C GLN A 80 0.62 -5.67 7.30
N PHE A 81 1.34 -6.78 7.47
CA PHE A 81 2.41 -6.91 8.47
C PHE A 81 3.79 -7.28 7.93
N ALA A 82 3.88 -7.75 6.68
CA ALA A 82 5.14 -8.08 6.00
C ALA A 82 5.72 -6.85 5.29
#